data_AF-M5IJA6-F1
#
_entry.id   AF-M5IJA6-F1
#
_cell.length_a   1.000
_cell.length_b   1.000
_cell.length_c   1.000
_cell.angle_alpha   90.00
_cell.angle_beta   90.00
_cell.angle_gamma   90.00
#
_symmetry.space_group_name_H-M   'P 1'
#
loop_
_entity.id
_entity.type
_entity.pdbx_description
1 polymer ?
#
loop_
_entity_poly.entity_id
_entity_poly.type
_entity_poly.pdbx_seq_one_letter_code
_entity_poly.pdbx_strand_id
1 'polypeptide(L)'
;MTKNQDVYRKQLLYRIHTNSLYKEIKRNHAWQDWLELRFGVESSKDLSIGELNLALDILLGNVPDRLDFKPDTLGRNLVANARIDANKSSKKQSGEADKKISRKQFNLIAAKAAELNMDEFSLMKFIAKQTRVLVPKIDLLPKIRQGDATKIITGLEKIIKFKKDKEVKR
;
A
#
# COMPACT_ATOMS: atom_id res chain seq x y z
N MET A 1 5.37 -7.67 14.15
CA MET A 1 5.83 -9.08 14.00
C MET A 1 7.16 -9.07 13.25
N THR A 2 8.13 -9.87 13.68
CA THR A 2 9.42 -9.97 12.97
C THR A 2 9.28 -10.82 11.69
N LYS A 3 10.23 -10.71 10.75
CA LYS A 3 10.21 -11.53 9.52
C LYS A 3 10.23 -13.03 9.83
N ASN A 4 11.02 -13.45 10.82
CA ASN A 4 11.10 -14.86 11.22
C ASN A 4 9.77 -15.37 11.79
N GLN A 5 9.08 -14.54 12.58
CA GLN A 5 7.75 -14.86 13.10
C GLN A 5 6.71 -14.98 11.97
N ASP A 6 6.77 -14.13 10.94
CA ASP A 6 5.88 -14.22 9.78
C ASP A 6 6.08 -15.51 8.98
N VAL A 7 7.34 -15.88 8.74
CA VAL A 7 7.68 -17.14 8.05
C VAL A 7 7.20 -18.33 8.86
N TYR A 8 7.48 -18.36 10.16
CA TYR A 8 7.05 -19.45 11.03
C TYR A 8 5.53 -19.57 11.08
N ARG A 9 4.81 -18.45 11.18
CA ARG A 9 3.35 -18.42 11.10
C ARG A 9 2.81 -19.05 9.81
N LYS A 10 3.40 -18.73 8.66
CA LYS A 10 3.03 -19.31 7.36
C LYS A 10 3.27 -20.82 7.32
N GLN A 11 4.36 -21.29 7.90
CA GLN A 11 4.66 -22.72 8.01
C GLN A 11 3.64 -23.45 8.88
N LEU A 12 3.21 -22.86 10.01
CA LEU A 12 2.17 -23.44 10.87
C LEU A 12 0.84 -23.56 10.14
N LEU A 13 0.40 -22.50 9.46
CA LEU A 13 -0.81 -22.51 8.63
C LEU A 13 -0.75 -23.59 7.56
N TYR A 14 0.40 -23.73 6.89
CA TYR A 14 0.60 -24.79 5.90
C TYR A 14 0.42 -26.18 6.54
N ARG A 15 1.08 -26.44 7.67
CA ARG A 15 0.98 -27.73 8.37
C ARG A 15 -0.45 -28.06 8.80
N ILE A 16 -1.16 -27.07 9.34
CA ILE A 16 -2.58 -27.20 9.69
C ILE A 16 -3.39 -27.57 8.45
N HIS A 17 -3.24 -26.83 7.34
CA HIS A 17 -4.03 -27.07 6.13
C HIS A 17 -3.72 -28.40 5.44
N THR A 18 -2.52 -28.96 5.66
CA THR A 18 -2.14 -30.28 5.12
C THR A 18 -2.62 -31.46 5.97
N ASN A 19 -2.97 -31.22 7.24
CA ASN A 19 -3.39 -32.26 8.18
C ASN A 19 -4.72 -32.92 7.73
N SER A 20 -4.83 -34.24 7.92
CA SER A 20 -6.01 -35.02 7.52
C SER A 20 -7.27 -34.58 8.27
N LEU A 21 -7.19 -34.38 9.58
CA LEU A 21 -8.31 -33.96 10.41
C LEU A 21 -8.80 -32.55 10.02
N TYR A 22 -7.88 -31.63 9.70
CA TYR A 22 -8.25 -30.33 9.13
C TYR A 22 -9.05 -30.50 7.84
N LYS A 23 -8.61 -31.38 6.92
CA LYS A 23 -9.30 -31.61 5.64
C LYS A 23 -10.69 -32.20 5.85
N GLU A 24 -10.87 -33.06 6.85
CA GLU A 24 -12.17 -33.62 7.22
C GLU A 24 -13.10 -32.54 7.78
N ILE A 25 -12.63 -31.77 8.77
CA ILE A 25 -13.39 -30.65 9.35
C ILE A 25 -13.77 -29.64 8.26
N LYS A 26 -12.84 -29.33 7.36
CA LYS A 26 -13.07 -28.38 6.26
C LYS A 26 -14.07 -28.92 5.24
N ARG A 27 -14.04 -30.23 4.93
CA ARG A 27 -15.00 -30.90 4.04
C ARG A 27 -16.41 -30.86 4.62
N ASN A 28 -16.54 -30.91 5.93
CA ASN A 28 -17.82 -30.80 6.63
C ASN A 28 -18.25 -29.34 6.88
N HIS A 29 -17.58 -28.36 6.27
CA HIS A 29 -17.82 -26.92 6.46
C HIS A 29 -17.70 -26.41 7.91
N ALA A 30 -17.23 -27.24 8.85
CA ALA A 30 -17.21 -26.96 10.28
C ALA A 30 -15.92 -26.25 10.76
N TRP A 31 -15.01 -25.87 9.85
CA TRP A 31 -13.73 -25.28 10.25
C TRP A 31 -13.87 -23.92 10.93
N GLN A 32 -14.82 -23.11 10.47
CA GLN A 32 -15.09 -21.81 11.07
C GLN A 32 -15.65 -21.99 12.49
N ASP A 33 -16.66 -22.86 12.65
CA ASP A 33 -17.25 -23.18 13.95
C ASP A 33 -16.22 -23.80 14.90
N TRP A 34 -15.34 -24.66 14.39
CA TRP A 34 -14.26 -25.25 15.16
C TRP A 34 -13.35 -24.18 15.76
N LEU A 35 -12.97 -23.17 14.96
CA LEU A 35 -12.16 -22.04 15.41
C LEU A 35 -12.93 -21.13 16.38
N GLU A 36 -14.20 -20.88 16.12
CA GLU A 36 -15.04 -20.02 16.95
C GLU A 36 -15.22 -20.61 18.35
N LEU A 37 -15.51 -21.92 18.44
CA LEU A 37 -15.71 -22.62 19.71
C LEU A 37 -14.44 -22.69 20.57
N ARG A 38 -13.25 -22.74 19.96
CA ARG A 38 -11.96 -22.93 20.67
C ARG A 38 -11.22 -21.63 20.94
N PHE A 39 -11.32 -20.70 20.00
CA PHE A 39 -10.51 -19.48 20.01
C PHE A 39 -11.39 -18.22 19.89
N GLY A 40 -12.69 -18.32 19.62
CA GLY A 40 -13.55 -17.15 19.41
C GLY A 40 -13.14 -16.33 18.19
N VAL A 41 -12.63 -16.99 17.14
CA VAL A 41 -12.31 -16.35 15.86
C VAL A 41 -12.90 -17.13 14.70
N GLU A 42 -13.33 -16.42 13.66
CA GLU A 42 -13.92 -17.04 12.46
C GLU A 42 -12.87 -17.57 11.48
N SER A 43 -11.60 -17.19 11.65
CA SER A 43 -10.57 -17.48 10.67
C SER A 43 -9.20 -17.72 11.30
N SER A 44 -8.48 -18.72 10.78
CA SER A 44 -7.10 -19.05 11.18
C SER A 44 -6.13 -17.90 10.93
N LYS A 45 -6.53 -16.94 10.08
CA LYS A 45 -5.81 -15.70 9.86
C LYS A 45 -5.71 -14.90 11.16
N ASP A 46 -6.70 -14.93 12.05
CA ASP A 46 -6.79 -14.04 13.22
C ASP A 46 -6.13 -14.63 14.47
N LEU A 47 -5.79 -15.92 14.45
CA LEU A 47 -5.09 -16.61 15.54
C LEU A 47 -3.70 -16.03 15.79
N SER A 48 -3.17 -16.12 17.01
CA SER A 48 -1.75 -15.86 17.28
C SER A 48 -0.85 -17.01 16.84
N ILE A 49 0.48 -16.86 16.96
CA ILE A 49 1.41 -17.99 16.73
C ILE A 49 1.21 -19.09 17.79
N GLY A 50 0.98 -18.71 19.05
CA GLY A 50 0.71 -19.65 20.13
C GLY A 50 -0.58 -20.44 19.88
N GLU A 51 -1.63 -19.75 19.44
CA GLU A 51 -2.91 -20.38 19.10
C GLU A 51 -2.82 -21.29 17.87
N LEU A 52 -1.99 -20.94 16.88
CA LEU A 52 -1.72 -21.82 15.74
C LEU A 52 -0.97 -23.09 16.15
N ASN A 53 0.01 -22.99 17.06
CA ASN A 53 0.69 -24.16 17.60
C ASN A 53 -0.29 -25.06 18.34
N LEU A 54 -1.11 -24.49 19.22
CA LEU A 54 -2.12 -25.24 19.96
C LEU A 54 -3.13 -25.90 19.03
N ALA A 55 -3.62 -25.19 18.01
CA ALA A 55 -4.52 -25.76 17.02
C ALA A 55 -3.86 -26.94 16.28
N LEU A 56 -2.59 -26.81 15.91
CA LEU A 56 -1.84 -27.90 15.27
C LEU A 56 -1.66 -29.09 16.22
N ASP A 57 -1.36 -28.85 17.49
CA ASP A 57 -1.20 -29.91 18.50
C ASP A 57 -2.50 -30.68 18.74
N ILE A 58 -3.65 -30.00 18.76
CA ILE A 58 -4.97 -30.64 18.81
C ILE A 58 -5.19 -31.50 17.57
N LEU A 59 -4.89 -30.96 16.38
CA LEU A 59 -5.04 -31.69 15.11
C LEU A 59 -4.11 -32.90 14.96
N LEU A 60 -3.00 -32.91 15.69
CA LEU A 60 -2.05 -34.03 15.75
C LEU A 60 -2.40 -35.02 16.87
N GLY A 61 -3.35 -34.69 17.75
CA GLY A 61 -3.68 -35.49 18.93
C GLY A 61 -2.66 -35.39 20.07
N ASN A 62 -1.74 -34.42 20.01
CA ASN A 62 -0.75 -34.17 21.06
C ASN A 62 -1.39 -33.57 22.32
N VAL A 63 -2.48 -32.82 22.14
CA VAL A 63 -3.21 -32.13 23.20
C VAL A 63 -4.69 -32.49 23.07
N PRO A 64 -5.39 -32.79 24.19
CA PRO A 64 -6.83 -33.05 24.15
C PRO A 64 -7.59 -31.83 23.64
N ASP A 65 -8.63 -32.09 22.85
CA ASP A 65 -9.50 -31.06 22.32
C ASP A 65 -10.40 -30.50 23.44
N ARG A 66 -10.08 -29.29 23.91
CA ARG A 66 -10.83 -28.59 24.96
C ARG A 66 -11.41 -27.27 24.44
N LEU A 67 -12.35 -26.70 25.19
CA LEU A 67 -13.01 -25.44 24.85
C LEU A 67 -12.63 -24.30 25.81
N ASP A 68 -11.82 -24.58 26.83
CA ASP A 68 -11.44 -23.65 27.90
C ASP A 68 -10.13 -22.89 27.61
N PHE A 69 -9.69 -22.85 26.35
CA PHE A 69 -8.45 -22.18 25.99
C PHE A 69 -8.56 -20.66 26.18
N LYS A 70 -7.59 -20.11 26.91
CA LYS A 70 -7.51 -18.66 27.12
C LYS A 70 -7.04 -17.97 25.83
N PRO A 71 -7.79 -16.99 25.30
CA PRO A 71 -7.37 -16.22 24.13
C PRO A 71 -6.02 -15.51 24.31
N ASP A 72 -5.13 -15.61 23.33
CA ASP A 72 -3.84 -14.92 23.31
C ASP A 72 -3.99 -13.49 22.75
N THR A 73 -4.51 -12.59 23.57
CA THR A 73 -4.78 -11.19 23.20
C THR A 73 -3.53 -10.46 22.73
N LEU A 74 -2.38 -10.70 23.38
CA LEU A 74 -1.10 -10.08 23.03
C LEU A 74 -0.63 -10.55 21.66
N GLY A 75 -0.64 -11.86 21.42
CA GLY A 75 -0.25 -12.44 20.13
C GLY A 75 -1.17 -12.01 18.99
N ARG A 76 -2.49 -11.92 19.22
CA ARG A 76 -3.44 -11.40 18.23
C ARG A 76 -3.19 -9.94 17.88
N ASN A 77 -2.88 -9.09 18.86
CA ASN A 77 -2.53 -7.69 18.62
C ASN A 77 -1.28 -7.54 17.75
N LEU A 78 -0.28 -8.42 17.93
CA LEU A 78 0.92 -8.43 17.07
C LEU A 78 0.60 -8.77 15.61
N VAL A 79 -0.35 -9.70 15.37
CA VAL A 79 -0.83 -10.07 14.03
C VAL A 79 -1.63 -8.92 13.41
N ALA A 80 -2.54 -8.30 14.17
CA ALA A 80 -3.34 -7.18 13.72
C ALA A 80 -2.47 -5.98 13.30
N ASN A 81 -1.50 -5.60 14.15
CA ASN A 81 -0.58 -4.50 13.85
C ASN A 81 0.28 -4.78 12.61
N ALA A 82 0.78 -6.01 12.46
CA ALA A 82 1.56 -6.39 11.27
C ALA A 82 0.77 -6.25 9.97
N ARG A 83 -0.55 -6.52 10.00
CA ARG A 83 -1.43 -6.31 8.84
C ARG A 83 -1.68 -4.85 8.55
N ILE A 84 -1.87 -4.04 9.57
CA ILE A 84 -2.05 -2.60 9.41
C ILE A 84 -0.80 -2.00 8.75
N ASP A 85 0.39 -2.43 9.17
CA ASP A 85 1.65 -1.97 8.57
C ASP A 85 1.85 -2.48 7.14
N ALA A 86 1.46 -3.71 6.83
CA ALA A 86 1.43 -4.23 5.46
C ALA A 86 0.43 -3.45 4.58
N ASN A 87 -0.76 -3.13 5.09
CA ASN A 87 -1.74 -2.33 4.36
C ASN A 87 -1.27 -0.88 4.16
N LYS A 88 -0.53 -0.30 5.12
CA LYS A 88 0.13 1.02 4.94
C LYS A 88 1.21 0.96 3.85
N SER A 89 1.99 -0.11 3.77
CA SER A 89 3.00 -0.27 2.71
C SER A 89 2.37 -0.54 1.34
N SER A 90 1.27 -1.30 1.26
CA SER A 90 0.48 -1.49 0.03
C SER A 90 -0.25 -0.21 -0.42
N LYS A 91 -0.77 0.61 0.51
CA LYS A 91 -1.36 1.93 0.22
C LYS A 91 -0.32 2.94 -0.29
N LYS A 92 0.97 2.69 -0.05
CA LYS A 92 2.09 3.44 -0.62
C LYS A 92 2.28 3.18 -2.12
N GLN A 93 1.80 2.05 -2.64
CA GLN A 93 1.84 1.68 -4.07
C GLN A 93 0.60 2.15 -4.84
N SER A 94 -0.58 2.23 -4.23
CA SER A 94 -1.78 2.81 -4.88
C SER A 94 -1.79 4.34 -4.91
N GLY A 95 -0.87 5.00 -4.20
CA GLY A 95 -0.82 6.46 -4.06
C GLY A 95 -0.05 7.22 -5.15
N GLU A 96 0.48 6.57 -6.19
CA GLU A 96 1.18 7.31 -7.25
C GLU A 96 0.22 8.01 -8.22
N ALA A 97 -0.99 7.47 -8.38
CA ALA A 97 -2.02 8.01 -9.25
C ALA A 97 -2.69 9.28 -8.70
N ASP A 98 -2.76 9.48 -7.38
CA ASP A 98 -3.50 10.60 -6.75
C ASP A 98 -2.62 11.60 -5.98
N LYS A 99 -1.30 11.45 -6.04
CA LYS A 99 -0.40 12.45 -5.45
C LYS A 99 -0.63 13.79 -6.15
N LYS A 100 -1.02 14.79 -5.37
CA LYS A 100 -1.06 16.20 -5.79
C LYS A 100 0.37 16.72 -5.97
N ILE A 101 0.55 17.72 -6.80
CA ILE A 101 1.85 18.37 -7.03
C ILE A 101 2.50 18.80 -5.70
N SER A 102 3.80 18.53 -5.56
CA SER A 102 4.58 18.99 -4.42
C SER A 102 4.86 20.50 -4.50
N ARG A 103 4.97 21.17 -3.35
CA ARG A 103 5.35 22.60 -3.30
C ARG A 103 6.68 22.88 -4.00
N LYS A 104 7.61 21.93 -3.98
CA LYS A 104 8.88 22.01 -4.74
C LYS A 104 8.64 22.05 -6.26
N GLN A 105 7.74 21.20 -6.76
CA GLN A 105 7.42 21.16 -8.19
C GLN A 105 6.65 22.41 -8.63
N PHE A 106 5.74 22.90 -7.79
CA PHE A 106 5.04 24.17 -8.04
C PHE A 106 6.03 25.32 -8.19
N ASN A 107 6.94 25.48 -7.22
CA ASN A 107 7.98 26.52 -7.26
C ASN A 107 8.89 26.37 -8.48
N LEU A 108 9.22 25.13 -8.87
CA LEU A 108 10.06 24.86 -10.04
C LEU A 108 9.37 25.24 -11.35
N ILE A 109 8.07 24.96 -11.49
CA ILE A 109 7.29 25.39 -12.65
C ILE A 109 7.26 26.92 -12.72
N ALA A 110 6.98 27.59 -11.60
CA ALA A 110 6.96 29.05 -11.53
C ALA A 110 8.31 29.67 -11.91
N ALA A 111 9.42 29.14 -11.37
CA ALA A 111 10.76 29.62 -11.68
C ALA A 111 11.14 29.44 -13.16
N LYS A 112 10.83 28.28 -13.76
CA LYS A 112 11.12 28.02 -15.18
C LYS A 112 10.24 28.85 -16.11
N ALA A 113 8.99 29.08 -15.75
CA ALA A 113 8.11 29.97 -16.50
C ALA A 113 8.62 31.42 -16.49
N ALA A 114 9.14 31.87 -15.34
CA ALA A 114 9.78 33.17 -15.21
C ALA A 114 11.06 33.28 -16.06
N GLU A 115 11.91 32.26 -16.10
CA GLU A 115 13.11 32.21 -16.98
C GLU A 115 12.75 32.36 -18.47
N LEU A 116 11.56 31.87 -18.86
CA LEU A 116 11.06 31.97 -20.23
C LEU A 116 10.30 33.27 -20.53
N ASN A 117 10.13 34.16 -19.54
CA ASN A 117 9.27 35.34 -19.58
C ASN A 117 7.83 35.01 -20.03
N MET A 118 7.28 33.88 -19.54
CA MET A 118 5.90 33.49 -19.85
C MET A 118 4.92 34.23 -18.94
N ASP A 119 3.93 34.87 -19.55
CA ASP A 119 2.76 35.37 -18.84
C ASP A 119 1.86 34.21 -18.37
N GLU A 120 0.97 34.48 -17.41
CA GLU A 120 0.11 33.46 -16.80
C GLU A 120 -0.75 32.74 -17.85
N PHE A 121 -1.28 33.46 -18.84
CA PHE A 121 -2.11 32.87 -19.89
C PHE A 121 -1.31 31.92 -20.79
N SER A 122 -0.12 32.32 -21.22
CA SER A 122 0.78 31.46 -21.98
C SER A 122 1.18 30.20 -21.19
N LEU A 123 1.44 30.32 -19.90
CA LEU A 123 1.74 29.18 -19.03
C LEU A 123 0.55 28.23 -18.91
N MET A 124 -0.67 28.74 -18.69
CA MET A 124 -1.87 27.91 -18.62
C MET A 124 -2.14 27.18 -19.94
N LYS A 125 -1.98 27.85 -21.08
CA LYS A 125 -2.11 27.24 -22.41
C LYS A 125 -1.09 26.12 -22.61
N PHE A 126 0.15 26.33 -22.15
CA PHE A 126 1.19 25.31 -22.20
C PHE A 126 0.86 24.10 -21.33
N ILE A 127 0.40 24.33 -20.09
CA ILE A 127 -0.02 23.28 -19.17
C ILE A 127 -1.15 22.45 -19.79
N ALA A 128 -2.21 23.10 -20.29
CA ALA A 128 -3.33 22.42 -20.91
C ALA A 128 -2.90 21.56 -22.11
N LYS A 129 -1.95 22.05 -22.92
CA LYS A 129 -1.37 21.29 -24.03
C LYS A 129 -0.62 20.04 -23.56
N GLN A 130 0.11 20.14 -22.45
CA GLN A 130 0.99 19.08 -21.96
C GLN A 130 0.24 18.00 -21.15
N THR A 131 -0.82 18.39 -20.45
CA THR A 131 -1.53 17.50 -19.50
C THR A 131 -2.93 17.12 -19.98
N ARG A 132 -3.49 17.84 -20.97
CA ARG A 132 -4.91 17.79 -21.37
C ARG A 132 -5.89 18.15 -20.23
N VAL A 133 -5.39 18.83 -19.18
CA VAL A 133 -6.19 19.32 -18.06
C VAL A 133 -6.30 20.83 -18.13
N LEU A 134 -7.52 21.35 -18.10
CA LEU A 134 -7.76 22.79 -18.03
C LEU A 134 -7.53 23.27 -16.60
N VAL A 135 -6.59 24.20 -16.43
CA VAL A 135 -6.31 24.87 -15.15
C VAL A 135 -6.70 26.35 -15.31
N PRO A 136 -7.88 26.78 -14.82
CA PRO A 136 -8.40 28.13 -15.06
C PRO A 136 -7.62 29.25 -14.38
N LYS A 137 -6.87 28.92 -13.32
CA LYS A 137 -6.06 29.84 -12.50
C LYS A 137 -4.84 29.12 -11.97
N ILE A 138 -3.70 29.80 -11.87
CA ILE A 138 -2.46 29.18 -11.39
C ILE A 138 -2.55 28.64 -9.96
N ASP A 139 -3.40 29.23 -9.11
CA ASP A 139 -3.67 28.75 -7.74
C ASP A 139 -4.31 27.36 -7.68
N LEU A 140 -4.83 26.86 -8.81
CA LEU A 140 -5.39 25.52 -8.93
C LEU A 140 -4.35 24.51 -9.41
N LEU A 141 -3.15 24.93 -9.80
CA LEU A 141 -2.04 24.06 -10.14
C LEU A 141 -1.70 23.07 -9.01
N PRO A 142 -1.70 23.45 -7.71
CA PRO A 142 -1.59 22.54 -6.57
C PRO A 142 -2.55 21.33 -6.56
N LYS A 143 -3.66 21.40 -7.30
CA LYS A 143 -4.68 20.35 -7.33
C LYS A 143 -4.47 19.32 -8.45
N ILE A 144 -3.54 19.56 -9.37
CA ILE A 144 -3.27 18.61 -10.47
C ILE A 144 -2.40 17.45 -10.00
N ARG A 145 -2.39 16.36 -10.78
CA ARG A 145 -1.61 15.16 -10.50
C ARG A 145 -0.12 15.43 -10.60
N GLN A 146 0.65 14.81 -9.72
CA GLN A 146 2.10 14.93 -9.65
C GLN A 146 2.79 14.48 -10.95
N GLY A 147 2.29 13.42 -11.59
CA GLY A 147 2.82 12.95 -12.86
C GLY A 147 2.68 13.97 -13.99
N ASP A 148 1.61 14.77 -13.97
CA ASP A 148 1.38 15.84 -14.93
C ASP A 148 2.31 17.03 -14.66
N ALA A 149 2.60 17.33 -13.39
CA ALA A 149 3.62 18.32 -13.01
C ALA A 149 5.00 17.98 -13.58
N THR A 150 5.41 16.70 -13.54
CA THR A 150 6.68 16.25 -14.13
C THR A 150 6.71 16.50 -15.63
N LYS A 151 5.63 16.20 -16.37
CA LYS A 151 5.55 16.47 -17.81
C LYS A 151 5.67 17.95 -18.14
N ILE A 152 5.07 18.82 -17.32
CA ILE A 152 5.17 20.28 -17.48
C ILE A 152 6.63 20.71 -17.28
N ILE A 153 7.27 20.29 -16.20
CA ILE A 153 8.67 20.63 -15.87
C ILE A 153 9.60 20.20 -17.01
N THR A 154 9.52 18.95 -17.46
CA THR A 154 10.35 18.44 -18.55
C THR A 154 10.10 19.18 -19.86
N GLY A 155 8.86 19.59 -20.13
CA GLY A 155 8.52 20.38 -21.31
C GLY A 155 9.15 21.78 -21.28
N LEU A 156 9.06 22.48 -20.14
CA LEU A 156 9.70 23.79 -19.94
C LEU A 156 11.23 23.69 -20.05
N GLU A 157 11.84 22.65 -19.48
CA GLU A 157 13.28 22.40 -19.57
C GLU A 157 13.77 22.23 -21.01
N LYS A 158 13.02 21.50 -21.84
CA LYS A 158 13.35 21.34 -23.25
C LYS A 158 13.32 22.68 -24.00
N ILE A 159 12.36 23.55 -23.69
CA ILE A 159 12.25 24.87 -24.31
C ILE A 159 13.43 25.77 -23.89
N ILE A 160 13.76 25.78 -22.58
CA ILE A 160 14.90 26.54 -22.06
C ILE A 160 16.20 26.07 -22.73
N LYS A 161 16.42 24.76 -22.79
CA LYS A 161 17.59 24.17 -23.45
C LYS A 161 17.67 24.59 -24.92
N PHE A 162 16.56 24.48 -25.66
CA PHE A 162 16.50 24.88 -27.06
C PHE A 162 16.79 26.37 -27.29
N LYS A 163 16.33 27.26 -26.39
CA LYS A 163 16.66 28.70 -26.46
C LYS A 163 18.17 28.93 -26.26
N LYS A 164 18.75 28.33 -25.21
CA LYS A 164 20.18 28.46 -24.92
C LYS A 164 21.06 27.94 -26.07
N ASP A 165 20.70 26.78 -26.63
CA ASP A 165 21.42 26.20 -27.78
C ASP A 165 21.34 27.07 -29.04
N LYS A 166 20.29 27.90 -29.18
CA LYS A 166 20.14 28.86 -30.29
C LYS A 166 20.93 30.15 -30.07
N GLU A 167 21.06 30.60 -28.84
CA GLU A 167 21.84 31.80 -28.50
C GLU A 167 23.35 31.55 -28.61
N VAL A 168 23.82 30.34 -28.27
CA VAL A 168 25.25 29.96 -28.40
C VAL A 168 25.70 29.79 -29.86
N LYS A 169 24.75 29.60 -30.79
CA LYS A 169 25.03 29.42 -32.23
C LYS A 169 24.92 30.71 -33.05
N ARG A 170 24.60 31.84 -32.43
CA ARG A 170 24.60 33.18 -33.04
C ARG A 170 25.84 33.94 -32.63
#